data_AF-A0A9P6ZWU0-F1
#
_entry.id   AF-A0A9P6ZWU0-F1
#
_cell.length_a   1.000
_cell.length_b   1.000
_cell.length_c   1.000
_cell.angle_alpha   90.00
_cell.angle_beta   90.00
_cell.angle_gamma   90.00
#
_symmetry.space_group_name_H-M   'P 1'
#
loop_
_entity.id
_entity.type
_entity.pdbx_description
1 polymer ?
#
loop_
_entity_poly.entity_id
_entity_poly.type
_entity_poly.pdbx_seq_one_letter_code
_entity_poly.pdbx_strand_id
1 'polypeptide(L)'
;MHNALKIDDIIYAILQHVKSSKRDLVNVAMTCSKFSDPALNMLWCEQSSLAPLIMCLPQDTWELARDLTINFSREPVLAEWERVRINASRIRRLTTGSCHIDASNSATVALQ
;
A
#
# COMPACT_ATOMS: atom_id res chain seq x y z
N MET A 1 -15.26 18.81 11.32
CA MET A 1 -15.31 17.34 11.49
C MET A 1 -15.91 17.01 12.85
N HIS A 2 -16.84 16.05 12.88
CA HIS A 2 -17.49 15.57 14.11
C HIS A 2 -16.47 14.94 15.08
N ASN A 3 -16.66 15.06 16.40
CA ASN A 3 -15.69 14.58 17.40
C ASN A 3 -15.45 13.06 17.36
N ALA A 4 -16.45 12.28 16.96
CA ALA A 4 -16.29 10.83 16.78
C ALA A 4 -15.20 10.49 15.72
N LEU A 5 -15.03 11.32 14.69
CA LEU A 5 -14.01 11.12 13.65
C LEU A 5 -12.60 11.60 14.06
N LYS A 6 -12.41 11.93 15.34
CA LYS A 6 -11.09 12.17 15.94
C LYS A 6 -10.56 10.96 16.71
N ILE A 7 -11.38 9.93 16.87
CA ILE A 7 -11.02 8.71 17.60
C ILE A 7 -10.62 7.66 16.57
N ASP A 8 -9.36 7.24 16.59
CA ASP A 8 -8.84 6.28 15.62
C ASP A 8 -9.59 4.95 15.66
N ASP A 9 -10.00 4.46 16.83
CA ASP A 9 -10.79 3.23 16.96
C ASP A 9 -12.10 3.29 16.17
N ILE A 10 -12.78 4.44 16.16
CA ILE A 10 -14.00 4.64 15.39
C ILE A 10 -13.68 4.65 13.90
N ILE A 11 -12.59 5.29 13.49
CA ILE A 11 -12.14 5.27 12.10
C ILE A 11 -11.83 3.83 11.65
N TYR A 12 -11.08 3.08 12.45
CA TYR A 12 -10.76 1.69 12.15
C TYR A 12 -12.00 0.80 12.07
N ALA A 13 -12.98 0.98 12.96
CA ALA A 13 -14.25 0.27 12.89
C ALA A 13 -15.00 0.58 11.58
N ILE A 14 -15.07 1.85 11.17
CA ILE A 14 -15.67 2.25 9.89
C ILE A 14 -14.92 1.59 8.72
N LEU A 15 -13.58 1.65 8.70
CA LEU A 15 -12.76 1.07 7.65
C LEU A 15 -12.95 -0.44 7.53
N GLN A 16 -13.14 -1.15 8.65
CA GLN A 16 -13.46 -2.57 8.66
C GLN A 16 -14.77 -2.89 7.96
N HIS A 17 -15.77 -2.02 8.06
CA HIS A 17 -17.05 -2.19 7.37
C HIS A 17 -17.01 -1.75 5.90
N VAL A 18 -16.15 -0.79 5.55
CA VAL A 18 -16.02 -0.26 4.17
C VAL A 18 -15.11 -1.13 3.30
N LYS A 19 -14.11 -1.80 3.88
CA LYS A 19 -13.11 -2.60 3.15
C LYS A 19 -13.72 -3.88 2.58
N SER A 20 -14.37 -3.77 1.42
CA SER A 20 -14.72 -4.93 0.58
C SER A 20 -13.56 -5.32 -0.34
N SER A 21 -12.67 -4.38 -0.66
CA SER A 21 -11.47 -4.58 -1.46
C SER A 21 -10.32 -3.66 -1.01
N LYS A 22 -9.09 -3.91 -1.50
CA LYS A 22 -7.95 -2.98 -1.30
C LYS A 22 -8.20 -1.62 -1.97
N ARG A 23 -8.99 -1.57 -3.05
CA ARG A 23 -9.33 -0.34 -3.77
C ARG A 23 -10.16 0.62 -2.90
N ASP A 24 -11.06 0.08 -2.08
CA ASP A 24 -11.88 0.90 -1.18
C ASP A 24 -11.03 1.63 -0.15
N LEU A 25 -10.03 0.96 0.41
CA LEU A 25 -9.08 1.58 1.34
C LEU A 25 -8.29 2.71 0.69
N VAL A 26 -7.90 2.55 -0.58
CA VAL A 26 -7.17 3.61 -1.27
C VAL A 26 -8.10 4.79 -1.55
N ASN A 27 -9.31 4.53 -2.04
CA ASN A 27 -10.30 5.58 -2.25
C ASN A 27 -10.53 6.37 -0.95
N VAL A 28 -10.68 5.68 0.19
CA VAL A 28 -10.82 6.32 1.50
C VAL A 28 -9.57 7.10 1.89
N ALA A 29 -8.38 6.55 1.68
CA ALA A 29 -7.12 7.21 1.99
C ALA A 29 -6.90 8.52 1.21
N MET A 30 -7.47 8.61 0.01
CA MET A 30 -7.40 9.79 -0.87
C MET A 30 -8.44 10.87 -0.55
N THR A 31 -9.42 10.61 0.33
CA THR A 31 -10.48 11.60 0.63
C THR A 31 -10.00 12.76 1.48
N CYS A 32 -9.36 12.48 2.63
CA CYS A 32 -8.77 13.50 3.50
C CYS A 32 -7.68 12.92 4.40
N SER A 33 -6.83 13.81 4.93
CA SER A 33 -5.67 13.45 5.75
C SER A 33 -6.01 12.64 7.00
N LYS A 34 -7.20 12.83 7.59
CA LYS A 34 -7.63 12.07 8.79
C LYS A 34 -7.93 10.61 8.51
N PHE A 35 -8.41 10.28 7.32
CA PHE A 35 -8.64 8.88 6.92
C PHE A 35 -7.42 8.25 6.28
N SER A 36 -6.49 9.09 5.76
CA SER A 36 -5.32 8.63 5.02
C SER A 36 -4.47 7.62 5.79
N ASP A 37 -4.02 7.98 6.99
CA ASP A 37 -3.14 7.11 7.77
C ASP A 37 -3.81 5.81 8.24
N PRO A 38 -5.02 5.84 8.84
CA PRO A 38 -5.71 4.61 9.22
C PRO A 38 -6.01 3.68 8.04
N ALA A 39 -6.41 4.24 6.90
CA ALA A 39 -6.70 3.47 5.69
C ALA A 39 -5.44 2.86 5.08
N LEU A 40 -4.35 3.61 5.01
CA LEU A 40 -3.02 3.13 4.60
C LEU A 40 -2.51 2.03 5.55
N ASN A 41 -2.66 2.21 6.86
CA ASN A 41 -2.31 1.18 7.84
C ASN A 41 -3.07 -0.12 7.57
N MET A 42 -4.37 -0.04 7.29
CA MET A 42 -5.19 -1.22 6.99
C MET A 42 -4.91 -1.83 5.61
N LEU A 43 -4.48 -1.01 4.65
CA LEU A 43 -4.10 -1.42 3.29
C LEU A 43 -2.82 -2.24 3.31
N TRP A 44 -1.82 -1.77 4.07
CA TRP A 44 -0.49 -2.35 4.15
C TRP A 44 -0.36 -3.46 5.21
N CYS A 45 -1.25 -3.51 6.21
CA CYS A 45 -1.21 -4.45 7.34
C CYS A 45 -0.91 -5.92 6.95
N GLU A 46 -1.51 -6.43 5.88
CA GLU A 46 -1.32 -7.81 5.40
C GLU A 46 -1.02 -7.84 3.91
N GLN A 47 0.18 -8.30 3.54
CA GLN A 47 0.59 -8.47 2.14
C GLN A 47 0.92 -9.93 1.83
N SER A 48 0.60 -10.35 0.61
CA SER A 48 0.96 -11.67 0.07
C SER A 48 2.28 -11.67 -0.72
N SER A 49 2.84 -10.49 -0.98
CA SER A 49 4.08 -10.29 -1.72
C SER A 49 4.72 -8.97 -1.31
N LEU A 50 6.05 -8.90 -1.42
CA LEU A 50 6.82 -7.66 -1.27
C LEU A 50 6.87 -6.84 -2.58
N ALA A 51 6.37 -7.39 -3.69
CA ALA A 51 6.32 -6.70 -4.98
C ALA A 51 5.73 -5.27 -4.90
N PRO A 52 4.61 -5.02 -4.20
CA PRO A 52 4.05 -3.68 -4.09
C PRO A 52 4.97 -2.66 -3.40
N LEU A 53 5.86 -3.11 -2.51
CA LEU A 53 6.86 -2.24 -1.88
C LEU A 53 7.91 -1.79 -2.91
N ILE A 54 8.41 -2.71 -3.74
CA ILE A 54 9.38 -2.37 -4.79
C ILE A 54 8.73 -1.47 -5.84
N MET A 55 7.45 -1.70 -6.16
CA MET A 55 6.67 -0.84 -7.05
C MET A 55 6.40 0.57 -6.48
N CYS A 56 6.73 0.85 -5.21
CA CYS A 56 6.72 2.22 -4.68
C CYS A 56 7.92 3.05 -5.15
N LEU A 57 8.98 2.41 -5.67
CA LEU A 57 10.12 3.10 -6.23
C LEU A 57 9.76 3.71 -7.61
N PRO A 58 10.49 4.72 -8.07
CA PRO A 58 10.28 5.31 -9.39
C PRO A 58 10.27 4.27 -10.51
N GLN A 59 9.41 4.45 -11.52
CA GLN A 59 9.16 3.45 -12.57
C GLN A 59 10.41 3.02 -13.35
N ASP A 60 11.43 3.87 -13.42
CA ASP A 60 12.70 3.60 -14.07
C ASP A 60 13.68 2.76 -13.21
N THR A 61 13.37 2.53 -11.93
CA THR A 61 14.18 1.68 -11.03
C THR A 61 13.90 0.20 -11.19
N TRP A 62 12.74 -0.19 -11.70
CA TRP A 62 12.32 -1.57 -11.74
C TRP A 62 11.59 -1.92 -13.03
N GLU A 63 11.67 -3.20 -13.39
CA GLU A 63 10.91 -3.80 -14.48
C GLU A 63 10.24 -5.09 -14.00
N LEU A 64 9.06 -5.37 -14.54
CA LEU A 64 8.36 -6.63 -14.30
C LEU A 64 8.66 -7.58 -15.47
N ALA A 65 9.40 -8.64 -15.18
CA ALA A 65 9.70 -9.67 -16.15
C ALA A 65 8.47 -10.56 -16.44
N ARG A 66 8.53 -11.32 -17.54
CA ARG A 66 7.41 -12.18 -17.99
C ARG A 66 7.10 -13.32 -17.03
N ASP A 67 8.09 -13.73 -16.25
CA ASP A 67 8.00 -14.76 -15.21
C ASP A 67 7.49 -14.22 -13.87
N LEU A 68 6.99 -12.97 -13.84
CA LEU A 68 6.49 -12.29 -12.65
C LEU A 68 7.59 -11.92 -11.63
N THR A 69 8.86 -11.98 -12.04
CA THR A 69 9.99 -11.48 -11.24
C THR A 69 10.11 -9.96 -11.41
N ILE A 70 10.41 -9.26 -10.31
CA ILE A 70 10.77 -7.83 -10.36
C ILE A 70 12.29 -7.71 -10.36
N ASN A 71 12.84 -7.07 -11.40
CA ASN A 71 14.25 -6.78 -11.51
C ASN A 71 14.50 -5.29 -11.29
N PHE A 72 15.66 -4.95 -10.73
CA PHE A 72 16.12 -3.57 -10.68
C PHE A 72 16.77 -3.19 -12.01
N SER A 73 16.19 -2.22 -12.71
CA SER A 73 16.74 -1.67 -13.96
C SER A 73 17.89 -0.68 -13.69
N ARG A 74 17.91 -0.10 -12.48
CA ARG A 74 19.03 0.67 -11.91
C ARG A 74 19.02 0.57 -10.39
N GLU A 75 20.13 0.95 -9.76
CA GLU A 75 20.21 1.08 -8.30
C GLU A 75 19.35 2.28 -7.82
N PRO A 76 18.42 2.06 -6.86
CA PRO A 76 17.68 3.18 -6.26
C PRO A 76 18.55 3.94 -5.26
N VAL A 77 18.47 5.26 -5.27
CA VAL A 77 19.18 6.09 -4.29
C VAL A 77 18.51 6.01 -2.92
N LEU A 78 19.25 6.32 -1.85
CA LEU A 78 18.76 6.25 -0.47
C LEU A 78 17.43 7.00 -0.24
N ALA A 79 17.22 8.13 -0.92
CA ALA A 79 15.98 8.91 -0.81
C ALA A 79 14.77 8.19 -1.41
N GLU A 80 14.94 7.39 -2.46
CA GLU A 80 13.85 6.65 -3.11
C GLU A 80 13.31 5.53 -2.20
N TRP A 81 14.18 4.98 -1.34
CA TRP A 81 13.80 3.99 -0.34
C TRP A 81 12.89 4.53 0.76
N GLU A 82 12.75 5.85 0.92
CA GLU A 82 11.96 6.41 2.02
C GLU A 82 10.49 5.99 1.95
N ARG A 83 9.92 6.00 0.74
CA ARG A 83 8.53 5.60 0.52
C ARG A 83 8.31 4.11 0.76
N VAL A 84 9.30 3.30 0.38
CA VAL A 84 9.32 1.86 0.68
C VAL A 84 9.31 1.66 2.19
N ARG A 85 10.18 2.37 2.92
CA ARG A 85 10.33 2.27 4.37
C ARG A 85 9.03 2.66 5.11
N ILE A 86 8.39 3.76 4.70
CA ILE A 86 7.14 4.24 5.29
C ILE A 86 6.01 3.21 5.15
N ASN A 87 5.89 2.57 3.99
CA ASN A 87 4.85 1.56 3.75
C ASN A 87 5.21 0.22 4.39
N ALA A 88 6.49 -0.16 4.37
CA ALA A 88 6.99 -1.37 4.99
C ALA A 88 6.74 -1.38 6.51
N SER A 89 6.90 -0.24 7.19
CA SER A 89 6.62 -0.15 8.64
C SER A 89 5.15 -0.36 9.01
N ARG A 90 4.23 -0.32 8.03
CA ARG A 90 2.80 -0.58 8.24
C ARG A 90 2.45 -2.07 8.07
N ILE A 91 3.34 -2.88 7.50
CA ILE A 91 3.12 -4.31 7.31
C ILE A 91 3.24 -5.04 8.65
N ARG A 92 2.23 -5.81 9.01
CA ARG A 92 2.18 -6.62 10.24
C ARG A 92 2.20 -8.12 9.95
N ARG A 93 1.73 -8.54 8.78
CA ARG A 93 1.62 -9.95 8.37
C ARG A 93 2.03 -10.11 6.92
N LEU A 94 2.88 -11.09 6.66
CA LEU A 94 3.19 -11.60 5.32
C LEU A 94 2.56 -12.97 5.17
N THR A 95 1.74 -13.16 4.13
CA THR A 95 1.06 -14.43 3.87
C THR A 95 1.59 -15.08 2.61
N THR A 96 1.89 -16.37 2.69
CA THR A 96 2.27 -17.17 1.52
C THR A 96 1.00 -17.76 0.90
N GLY A 97 0.24 -16.94 0.17
CA GLY A 97 -0.77 -17.42 -0.76
C GLY A 97 -0.17 -17.48 -2.15
N SER A 98 -0.49 -18.49 -2.97
CA SER A 98 -0.09 -18.58 -4.38
C SER A 98 -0.34 -17.23 -5.07
N CYS A 99 0.73 -16.47 -5.30
CA CYS A 99 0.64 -15.05 -5.60
C CYS A 99 0.17 -14.85 -7.04
N HIS A 100 -1.07 -14.37 -7.20
CA HIS A 100 -1.44 -13.67 -8.42
C HIS A 100 -0.87 -12.25 -8.30
N ILE A 101 0.10 -11.89 -9.15
CA ILE A 101 0.55 -10.50 -9.25
C ILE A 101 -0.57 -9.73 -9.92
N ASP A 102 -1.50 -9.22 -9.12
CA ASP A 102 -2.54 -8.34 -9.62
C ASP A 102 -1.91 -6.98 -9.94
N ALA A 103 -1.62 -6.76 -11.22
CA ALA A 103 -1.18 -5.48 -11.80
C ALA A 103 -2.13 -4.30 -11.47
N SER A 104 -3.32 -4.59 -10.93
CA SER A 104 -4.27 -3.61 -10.40
C SER A 104 -3.69 -2.76 -9.25
N ASN A 105 -2.65 -3.22 -8.55
CA ASN A 105 -2.00 -2.44 -7.49
C ASN A 105 -0.94 -1.44 -8.01
N SER A 106 -0.44 -1.58 -9.24
CA SER A 106 0.61 -0.68 -9.78
C SER A 106 0.10 0.74 -10.01
N ALA A 107 -1.17 0.92 -10.41
CA ALA A 107 -1.75 2.26 -10.61
C ALA A 107 -2.10 2.96 -9.28
N THR A 108 -2.24 2.19 -8.20
CA THR A 108 -2.82 2.67 -6.95
C THR A 108 -1.74 3.11 -5.95
N VAL A 109 -0.55 2.51 -6.02
CA VAL A 109 0.60 2.87 -5.18
C VAL A 109 1.30 4.14 -5.68
N ALA A 110 1.19 4.48 -6.97
CA ALA A 110 1.81 5.67 -7.57
C ALA A 110 1.10 7.00 -7.24
N LEU A 111 -0.13 6.96 -6.71
CA LEU A 111 -0.97 8.15 -6.48
C LEU A 111 -1.01 8.64 -5.02
N GLN A 112 -0.28 7.99 -4.11
CA GLN A 112 -0.14 8.45 -2.70
C GLN A 112 1.17 9.20 -2.47
#